data_AF-I0H6X5-F1
#
_entry.id   AF-I0H6X5-F1
#
_cell.length_a   1.000
_cell.length_b   1.000
_cell.length_c   1.000
_cell.angle_alpha   90.00
_cell.angle_beta   90.00
_cell.angle_gamma   90.00
#
_symmetry.space_group_name_H-M   'P 1'
#
loop_
_entity.id
_entity.type
_entity.pdbx_description
1 polymer ?
#
loop_
_entity_poly.entity_id
_entity_poly.type
_entity_poly.pdbx_seq_one_letter_code
_entity_poly.pdbx_strand_id
1 'polypeptide(L)'
;MGVLYDYFRAPSVAAVRAHMDENEADSPLLGDFDGLALKTIDPGVILGQLIAFAMGREWGTDLVDDRLVWPEDGEQDPEHEGPWVTVLDDRVRDVLAGIATERVPELAERWATVEEFGGFGDAGYLREVITDFTALATRAREQGESLYCWMTL
;
A
#
# COMPACT_ATOMS: atom_id res chain seq x y z
N MET A 1 17.35 -1.20 -11.28
CA MET A 1 16.34 -0.26 -10.76
C MET A 1 15.13 -1.08 -10.42
N GLY A 2 14.52 -0.83 -9.27
CA GLY A 2 13.41 -1.61 -8.75
C GLY A 2 12.31 -0.66 -8.34
N VAL A 3 11.07 -1.08 -8.54
CA VAL A 3 9.88 -0.26 -8.30
C VAL A 3 9.80 0.12 -6.82
N LEU A 4 9.57 1.41 -6.55
CA LEU A 4 9.32 1.94 -5.21
C LEU A 4 7.81 1.99 -4.98
N TYR A 5 7.39 1.71 -3.74
CA TYR A 5 6.00 1.73 -3.34
C TYR A 5 5.86 2.47 -2.02
N ASP A 6 5.32 3.68 -2.08
CA ASP A 6 5.10 4.51 -0.91
C ASP A 6 3.60 4.50 -0.58
N TYR A 7 3.28 4.06 0.62
CA TYR A 7 1.90 3.96 1.09
C TYR A 7 1.59 5.13 2.00
N PHE A 8 0.46 5.80 1.80
CA PHE A 8 0.11 6.97 2.59
C PHE A 8 -1.38 7.09 2.79
N ARG A 9 -1.79 7.87 3.79
CA ARG A 9 -3.19 8.23 4.02
C ARG A 9 -3.45 9.66 3.55
N ALA A 10 -4.63 9.89 2.97
CA ALA A 10 -5.05 11.21 2.55
C ALA A 10 -6.58 11.37 2.62
N PRO A 11 -7.08 12.60 2.83
CA PRO A 11 -8.51 12.84 3.04
C PRO A 11 -9.36 12.68 1.79
N SER A 12 -8.79 12.79 0.59
CA SER A 12 -9.52 12.58 -0.66
C SER A 12 -8.60 12.45 -1.87
N VAL A 13 -9.13 11.83 -2.94
CA VAL A 13 -8.49 11.79 -4.26
C VAL A 13 -8.13 13.19 -4.78
N ALA A 14 -8.99 14.18 -4.54
CA ALA A 14 -8.73 15.55 -4.96
C ALA A 14 -7.51 16.16 -4.27
N ALA A 15 -7.34 15.90 -2.97
CA ALA A 15 -6.17 16.34 -2.22
C ALA A 15 -4.88 15.67 -2.72
N VAL A 16 -4.96 14.37 -3.03
CA VAL A 16 -3.82 13.63 -3.61
C VAL A 16 -3.43 14.20 -4.97
N ARG A 17 -4.39 14.39 -5.88
CA ARG A 17 -4.12 14.94 -7.22
C ARG A 17 -3.50 16.33 -7.17
N ALA A 18 -4.08 17.23 -6.37
CA ALA A 18 -3.53 18.57 -6.18
C ALA A 18 -2.08 18.51 -5.68
N HIS A 19 -1.80 17.64 -4.71
CA HIS A 19 -0.44 17.44 -4.22
C HIS A 19 0.52 16.94 -5.32
N MET A 20 0.12 15.94 -6.11
CA MET A 20 0.95 15.40 -7.19
C MET A 20 1.25 16.46 -8.26
N ASP A 21 0.25 17.25 -8.66
CA ASP A 21 0.41 18.31 -9.66
C ASP A 21 1.30 19.45 -9.17
N GLU A 22 1.26 19.78 -7.88
CA GLU A 22 2.04 20.85 -7.27
C GLU A 22 3.51 20.47 -6.98
N ASN A 23 3.82 19.17 -6.87
CA ASN A 23 5.12 18.68 -6.39
C ASN A 23 5.86 17.84 -7.45
N GLU A 24 5.65 18.13 -8.74
CA GLU A 24 6.35 17.45 -9.85
C GLU A 24 6.25 15.91 -9.79
N ALA A 25 5.16 15.42 -9.19
CA ALA A 25 4.90 14.01 -8.95
C ALA A 25 5.90 13.26 -8.05
N ASP A 26 6.68 13.98 -7.26
CA ASP A 26 7.55 13.41 -6.22
C ASP A 26 6.75 12.56 -5.21
N SER A 27 7.47 11.72 -4.46
CA SER A 27 6.85 10.89 -3.42
C SER A 27 6.02 11.74 -2.44
N PRO A 28 4.75 11.39 -2.20
CA PRO A 28 3.86 12.07 -1.25
C PRO A 28 4.42 12.13 0.19
N LEU A 29 5.38 11.26 0.51
CA LEU A 29 6.04 11.22 1.82
C LEU A 29 7.10 12.29 2.02
N LEU A 30 7.53 12.98 0.95
CA LEU A 30 8.40 14.16 1.06
C LEU A 30 7.62 15.41 1.49
N GLY A 31 6.30 15.38 1.39
CA GLY A 31 5.39 16.43 1.82
C GLY A 31 4.71 16.15 3.16
N ASP A 32 3.44 16.53 3.26
CA ASP A 32 2.66 16.50 4.51
C ASP A 32 1.90 15.19 4.75
N PHE A 33 1.92 14.24 3.80
CA PHE A 33 1.19 12.99 3.96
C PHE A 33 1.95 12.00 4.85
N ASP A 34 1.24 11.50 5.87
CA ASP A 34 1.70 10.43 6.75
C ASP A 34 1.63 9.08 6.01
N GLY A 35 2.71 8.31 6.08
CA GLY A 35 2.84 7.08 5.33
C GLY A 35 4.14 6.31 5.57
N LEU A 36 4.37 5.32 4.72
CA LEU A 36 5.43 4.32 4.81
C LEU A 36 6.18 4.25 3.49
N ALA A 37 7.50 4.49 3.54
CA ALA A 37 8.36 4.31 2.39
C ALA A 37 8.78 2.85 2.30
N LEU A 38 8.18 2.09 1.39
CA LEU A 38 8.47 0.67 1.22
C LEU A 38 9.14 0.41 -0.12
N LYS A 39 10.03 -0.56 -0.12
CA LYS A 39 10.62 -1.10 -1.34
C LYS A 39 9.93 -2.40 -1.63
N THR A 40 9.62 -2.63 -2.91
CA THR A 40 9.17 -3.92 -3.44
C THR A 40 7.84 -4.47 -2.90
N ILE A 41 7.15 -3.82 -1.96
CA ILE A 41 5.83 -4.26 -1.48
C ILE A 41 4.78 -3.74 -2.45
N ASP A 42 4.54 -4.47 -3.52
CA ASP A 42 3.49 -4.19 -4.50
C ASP A 42 2.08 -4.28 -3.87
N PRO A 43 1.15 -3.36 -4.18
CA PRO A 43 -0.18 -3.35 -3.59
C PRO A 43 -1.03 -4.56 -3.98
N GLY A 44 -1.05 -4.95 -5.26
CA GLY A 44 -1.97 -5.98 -5.76
C GLY A 44 -1.62 -7.41 -5.38
N VAL A 45 -0.33 -7.72 -5.36
CA VAL A 45 0.22 -9.06 -5.14
C VAL A 45 0.75 -9.19 -3.71
N ILE A 46 1.79 -8.45 -3.35
CA ILE A 46 2.53 -8.69 -2.10
C ILE A 46 1.72 -8.22 -0.89
N LEU A 47 1.19 -6.99 -0.92
CA LEU A 47 0.24 -6.54 0.10
C LEU A 47 -1.07 -7.35 0.03
N GLY A 48 -1.57 -7.64 -1.18
CA GLY A 48 -2.77 -8.47 -1.36
C GLY A 48 -2.69 -9.83 -0.65
N GLN A 49 -1.53 -10.49 -0.65
CA GLN A 49 -1.32 -11.74 0.09
C GLN A 49 -1.37 -11.55 1.60
N LEU A 50 -0.82 -10.47 2.15
CA LEU A 50 -0.97 -10.13 3.56
C LEU A 50 -2.45 -9.96 3.93
N ILE A 51 -3.22 -9.27 3.09
CA ILE A 51 -4.67 -9.09 3.27
C ILE A 51 -5.39 -10.44 3.26
N ALA A 52 -5.06 -11.32 2.31
CA ALA A 52 -5.60 -12.69 2.26
C ALA A 52 -5.34 -13.46 3.56
N PHE A 53 -4.12 -13.40 4.08
CA PHE A 53 -3.73 -14.06 5.33
C PHE A 53 -4.43 -13.47 6.55
N ALA A 54 -4.53 -12.15 6.64
CA ALA A 54 -5.24 -11.47 7.72
C ALA A 54 -6.72 -11.88 7.75
N MET A 55 -7.34 -12.03 6.58
CA MET A 55 -8.74 -12.45 6.41
C MET A 55 -8.95 -13.97 6.49
N GLY A 56 -7.90 -14.78 6.47
CA GLY A 56 -7.99 -16.24 6.49
C GLY A 56 -8.57 -16.84 5.21
N ARG A 57 -8.38 -16.21 4.04
CA ARG A 57 -8.81 -16.71 2.73
C ARG A 57 -7.64 -16.83 1.76
N GLU A 58 -7.89 -17.42 0.60
CA GLU A 58 -6.94 -17.45 -0.52
C GLU A 58 -6.81 -16.07 -1.18
N TRP A 59 -5.61 -15.80 -1.73
CA TRP A 59 -5.35 -14.57 -2.46
C TRP A 59 -6.10 -14.55 -3.80
N GLY A 60 -6.57 -13.37 -4.18
CA GLY A 60 -7.19 -13.08 -5.47
C GLY A 60 -6.97 -11.61 -5.83
N THR A 61 -6.99 -11.29 -7.11
CA THR A 61 -6.71 -9.93 -7.62
C THR A 61 -7.75 -8.90 -7.19
N ASP A 62 -8.94 -9.35 -6.76
CA ASP A 62 -10.04 -8.54 -6.23
C ASP A 62 -9.84 -8.11 -4.77
N LEU A 63 -8.79 -8.58 -4.09
CA LEU A 63 -8.65 -8.35 -2.65
C LEU A 63 -8.33 -6.91 -2.28
N VAL A 64 -7.58 -6.23 -3.13
CA VAL A 64 -7.11 -4.86 -2.90
C VAL A 64 -8.00 -3.88 -3.66
N ASP A 65 -8.45 -4.27 -4.85
CA ASP A 65 -9.36 -3.52 -5.73
C ASP A 65 -8.96 -2.05 -5.84
N ASP A 66 -7.68 -1.80 -6.15
CA ASP A 66 -7.15 -0.45 -6.25
C ASP A 66 -7.52 0.20 -7.59
N ARG A 67 -7.57 1.52 -7.57
CA ARG A 67 -7.96 2.32 -8.74
C ARG A 67 -6.96 3.42 -8.98
N LEU A 68 -6.54 3.60 -10.23
CA LEU A 68 -5.68 4.71 -10.63
C LEU A 68 -6.38 6.05 -10.31
N VAL A 69 -5.64 6.93 -9.64
CA VAL A 69 -6.10 8.28 -9.31
C VAL A 69 -5.19 9.36 -9.86
N TRP A 70 -3.91 9.08 -10.11
CA TRP A 70 -2.98 10.01 -10.73
C TRP A 70 -1.94 9.26 -11.59
N PRO A 71 -1.55 9.75 -12.78
CA PRO A 71 -2.12 10.93 -13.44
C PRO A 71 -3.58 10.69 -13.86
N GLU A 72 -4.34 11.78 -14.00
CA GLU A 72 -5.69 11.69 -14.57
C GLU A 72 -5.60 11.17 -16.01
N ASP A 73 -6.48 10.25 -16.38
CA ASP A 73 -6.47 9.54 -17.66
C ASP A 73 -5.17 8.77 -17.98
N GLY A 74 -4.31 8.50 -16.99
CA GLY A 74 -3.08 7.74 -17.18
C GLY A 74 -3.28 6.34 -17.78
N GLU A 75 -4.45 5.73 -17.59
CA GLU A 75 -4.80 4.45 -18.24
C GLU A 75 -4.89 4.55 -19.77
N GLN A 76 -5.05 5.77 -20.31
CA GLN A 76 -5.13 6.05 -21.75
C GLN A 76 -3.76 6.34 -22.38
N ASP A 77 -2.72 6.52 -21.57
CA ASP A 77 -1.35 6.75 -22.03
C ASP A 77 -0.45 5.54 -21.71
N PRO A 78 -0.37 4.56 -22.62
CA PRO A 78 0.45 3.37 -22.42
C PRO A 78 1.97 3.67 -22.45
N GLU A 79 2.38 4.87 -22.85
CA GLU A 79 3.79 5.30 -22.86
C GLU A 79 4.20 6.00 -21.56
N HIS A 80 3.25 6.31 -20.66
CA HIS A 80 3.57 6.89 -19.35
C HIS A 80 4.26 5.84 -18.48
N GLU A 81 5.52 6.07 -18.11
CA GLU A 81 6.35 5.15 -17.30
C GLU A 81 6.26 5.44 -15.78
N GLY A 82 5.33 6.29 -15.38
CA GLY A 82 5.14 6.70 -14.01
C GLY A 82 5.74 8.08 -13.69
N PRO A 83 5.60 8.54 -12.44
CA PRO A 83 4.99 7.83 -11.32
C PRO A 83 3.46 7.69 -11.48
N TRP A 84 2.87 6.80 -10.68
CA TRP A 84 1.43 6.59 -10.58
C TRP A 84 0.98 6.61 -9.12
N VAL A 85 -0.28 6.96 -8.90
CA VAL A 85 -0.92 6.80 -7.60
C VAL A 85 -2.23 6.05 -7.77
N THR A 86 -2.41 5.00 -6.97
CA THR A 86 -3.68 4.29 -6.83
C THR A 86 -4.28 4.52 -5.46
N VAL A 87 -5.60 4.55 -5.37
CA VAL A 87 -6.34 4.47 -4.10
C VAL A 87 -6.69 3.01 -3.84
N LEU A 88 -6.46 2.53 -2.63
CA LEU A 88 -6.82 1.17 -2.22
C LEU A 88 -8.27 1.16 -1.72
N ASP A 89 -8.99 0.04 -1.89
CA ASP A 89 -10.33 -0.09 -1.32
C ASP A 89 -10.30 0.08 0.21
N ASP A 90 -11.30 0.75 0.76
CA ASP A 90 -11.41 1.05 2.18
C ASP A 90 -11.44 -0.24 3.05
N ARG A 91 -11.83 -1.38 2.48
CA ARG A 91 -11.71 -2.69 3.12
C ARG A 91 -10.26 -3.05 3.45
N VAL A 92 -9.30 -2.70 2.59
CA VAL A 92 -7.87 -2.96 2.82
C VAL A 92 -7.42 -2.21 4.07
N ARG A 93 -7.76 -0.91 4.17
CA ARG A 93 -7.54 -0.10 5.37
C ARG A 93 -8.16 -0.77 6.59
N ASP A 94 -9.42 -1.18 6.49
CA ASP A 94 -10.15 -1.73 7.64
C ASP A 94 -9.59 -3.08 8.10
N VAL A 95 -9.12 -3.92 7.17
CA VAL A 95 -8.44 -5.19 7.48
C VAL A 95 -7.11 -4.92 8.16
N LEU A 96 -6.25 -4.05 7.61
CA LEU A 96 -4.96 -3.71 8.20
C LEU A 96 -5.13 -3.13 9.61
N ALA A 97 -6.05 -2.18 9.77
CA ALA A 97 -6.37 -1.58 11.06
C ALA A 97 -7.06 -2.54 12.05
N GLY A 98 -7.46 -3.73 11.59
CA GLY A 98 -8.05 -4.80 12.38
C GLY A 98 -7.09 -5.94 12.74
N ILE A 99 -5.83 -5.89 12.27
CA ILE A 99 -4.83 -6.91 12.61
C ILE A 99 -4.50 -6.80 14.10
N ALA A 100 -4.82 -7.85 14.85
CA ALA A 100 -4.50 -7.94 16.26
C ALA A 100 -2.98 -8.08 16.46
N THR A 101 -2.40 -7.37 17.44
CA THR A 101 -0.95 -7.33 17.68
C THR A 101 -0.35 -8.72 17.89
N GLU A 102 -1.09 -9.63 18.52
CA GLU A 102 -0.71 -11.03 18.76
C GLU A 102 -0.62 -11.86 17.47
N ARG A 103 -1.31 -11.47 16.40
CA ARG A 103 -1.26 -12.15 15.09
C ARG A 103 -0.09 -11.68 14.23
N VAL A 104 0.49 -10.52 14.53
CA VAL A 104 1.58 -9.95 13.72
C VAL A 104 2.77 -10.92 13.56
N PRO A 105 3.27 -11.60 14.61
CA PRO A 105 4.35 -12.57 14.43
C PRO A 105 3.99 -13.72 13.48
N GLU A 106 2.79 -14.28 13.61
CA GLU A 106 2.30 -15.38 12.77
C GLU A 106 2.16 -14.94 11.30
N LEU A 107 1.55 -13.78 11.09
CA LEU A 107 1.37 -13.22 9.75
C LEU A 107 2.70 -12.90 9.08
N ALA A 108 3.67 -12.36 9.81
CA ALA A 108 4.99 -12.05 9.28
C ALA A 108 5.75 -13.30 8.83
N GLU A 109 5.74 -14.36 9.64
CA GLU A 109 6.36 -15.66 9.29
C GLU A 109 5.71 -16.24 8.04
N ARG A 110 4.38 -16.24 7.97
CA ARG A 110 3.65 -16.72 6.79
C ARG A 110 3.94 -15.87 5.56
N TRP A 111 3.92 -14.55 5.70
CA TRP A 111 4.17 -13.61 4.62
C TRP A 111 5.59 -13.67 4.10
N ALA A 112 6.59 -13.93 4.94
CA ALA A 112 7.97 -14.14 4.50
C ALA A 112 8.15 -15.31 3.52
N THR A 113 7.22 -16.26 3.49
CA THR A 113 7.30 -17.46 2.63
C THR A 113 6.69 -17.30 1.25
N VAL A 114 6.10 -16.14 0.93
CA VAL A 114 5.47 -15.94 -0.38
C VAL A 114 6.50 -15.91 -1.51
N GLU A 115 6.09 -16.38 -2.69
CA GLU A 115 6.99 -16.66 -3.81
C GLU A 115 7.69 -15.40 -4.33
N GLU A 116 7.05 -14.25 -4.18
CA GLU A 116 7.51 -12.94 -4.62
C GLU A 116 8.77 -12.47 -3.89
N PHE A 117 9.00 -12.94 -2.66
CA PHE A 117 10.26 -12.69 -1.97
C PHE A 117 11.39 -13.62 -2.42
N GLY A 118 11.12 -14.59 -3.30
CA GLY A 118 12.13 -15.49 -3.86
C GLY A 118 12.85 -16.34 -2.81
N GLY A 119 12.22 -16.58 -1.66
CA GLY A 119 12.83 -17.26 -0.51
C GLY A 119 13.73 -16.38 0.37
N PHE A 120 13.78 -15.07 0.13
CA PHE A 120 14.56 -14.10 0.90
C PHE A 120 13.69 -13.22 1.83
N GLY A 121 12.43 -13.60 2.07
CA GLY A 121 11.55 -12.86 2.98
C GLY A 121 12.09 -12.90 4.41
N ASP A 122 12.27 -11.72 5.01
CA ASP A 122 12.70 -11.59 6.41
C ASP A 122 11.47 -11.34 7.31
N ALA A 123 11.08 -12.36 8.08
CA ALA A 123 9.93 -12.27 8.98
C ALA A 123 10.08 -11.19 10.08
N GLY A 124 11.30 -10.85 10.48
CA GLY A 124 11.57 -9.76 11.42
C GLY A 124 11.25 -8.40 10.80
N TYR A 125 11.76 -8.14 9.60
CA TYR A 125 11.43 -6.93 8.84
C TYR A 125 9.94 -6.86 8.52
N LEU A 126 9.35 -7.95 8.04
CA LEU A 126 7.92 -7.97 7.67
C LEU A 126 6.99 -7.76 8.87
N ARG A 127 7.42 -8.14 10.07
CA ARG A 127 6.71 -7.82 11.32
C ARG A 127 6.67 -6.31 11.58
N GLU A 128 7.79 -5.62 11.37
CA GLU A 128 7.84 -4.15 11.47
C GLU A 128 6.90 -3.53 10.43
N VAL A 129 6.99 -3.99 9.17
CA VAL A 129 6.11 -3.52 8.08
C VAL A 129 4.62 -3.72 8.40
N ILE A 130 4.21 -4.89 8.91
CA ILE A 130 2.80 -5.14 9.30
C ILE A 130 2.39 -4.22 10.45
N THR A 131 3.26 -4.00 11.43
CA THR A 131 2.99 -3.11 12.57
C THR A 131 2.77 -1.68 12.08
N ASP A 132 3.63 -1.21 11.18
CA ASP A 132 3.56 0.11 10.59
C ASP A 132 2.30 0.30 9.73
N PHE A 133 1.95 -0.70 8.90
CA PHE A 133 0.69 -0.70 8.14
C PHE A 133 -0.53 -0.65 9.06
N THR A 134 -0.53 -1.44 10.14
CA THR A 134 -1.62 -1.47 11.12
C THR A 134 -1.78 -0.08 11.77
N ALA A 135 -0.68 0.56 12.12
CA ALA A 135 -0.68 1.89 12.72
C ALA A 135 -1.17 2.96 11.74
N LEU A 136 -0.67 2.96 10.49
CA LEU A 136 -1.10 3.89 9.43
C LEU A 136 -2.59 3.73 9.14
N ALA A 137 -3.04 2.49 8.92
CA ALA A 137 -4.42 2.17 8.60
C ALA A 137 -5.38 2.52 9.75
N THR A 138 -4.95 2.36 10.99
CA THR A 138 -5.72 2.77 12.17
C THR A 138 -5.95 4.28 12.17
N ARG A 139 -4.90 5.08 11.96
CA ARG A 139 -5.01 6.55 11.87
C ARG A 139 -5.90 6.97 10.70
N ALA A 140 -5.74 6.34 9.54
CA ALA A 140 -6.60 6.61 8.39
C ALA A 140 -8.08 6.33 8.71
N ARG A 141 -8.38 5.17 9.34
CA ARG A 141 -9.74 4.80 9.72
C ARG A 141 -10.35 5.76 10.75
N GLU A 142 -9.57 6.18 11.74
CA GLU A 142 -10.00 7.13 12.77
C GLU A 142 -10.34 8.52 12.20
N GLN A 143 -9.63 8.93 11.14
CA GLN A 143 -9.85 10.22 10.47
C GLN A 143 -10.83 10.15 9.29
N GLY A 144 -11.35 8.95 8.96
CA GLY A 144 -12.22 8.75 7.80
C GLY A 144 -11.50 8.93 6.46
N GLU A 145 -10.20 8.66 6.42
CA GLU A 145 -9.33 8.77 5.24
C GLU A 145 -9.13 7.40 4.57
N SER A 146 -8.72 7.42 3.31
CA SER A 146 -8.37 6.22 2.54
C SER A 146 -6.85 6.03 2.47
N LEU A 147 -6.42 4.82 2.10
CA LEU A 147 -5.02 4.52 1.82
C LEU A 147 -4.75 4.63 0.32
N TYR A 148 -3.54 5.08 -0.01
CA TYR A 148 -3.06 5.27 -1.37
C TYR A 148 -1.69 4.63 -1.50
N CYS A 149 -1.35 4.23 -2.72
CA CYS A 149 -0.02 3.75 -3.07
C CYS A 149 0.53 4.61 -4.21
N TRP A 150 1.63 5.32 -3.94
CA TRP A 150 2.45 5.95 -4.97
C TRP A 150 3.51 4.96 -5.44
N MET A 151 3.73 4.88 -6.75
CA MET A 151 4.68 3.95 -7.34
C MET A 151 5.48 4.58 -8.48
N THR A 152 6.78 4.27 -8.53
CA THR A 152 7.70 4.73 -9.59
C THR A 152 8.75 3.66 -9.91
N LEU A 153 9.25 3.66 -11.15
CA LEU A 153 10.29 2.74 -11.66
C LEU A 153 11.72 3.14 -11.30
#